data_AF-A0A0C3EZ15-F1
#
_entry.id   AF-A0A0C3EZ15-F1
#
_cell.length_a   1.000
_cell.length_b   1.000
_cell.length_c   1.000
_cell.angle_alpha   90.00
_cell.angle_beta   90.00
_cell.angle_gamma   90.00
#
_symmetry.space_group_name_H-M   'P 1'
#
loop_
_entity.id
_entity.type
_entity.pdbx_description
1 polymer ?
#
loop_
_entity_poly.entity_id
_entity_poly.type
_entity_poly.pdbx_seq_one_letter_code
_entity_poly.pdbx_strand_id
1 'polypeptide(L)'
;MVSTSKVRIFNAGEVNMEILVERALAVLRRSPFPWQLETAEAILRGEDVIIDVGTGSGKTLCFALPLLTNETDMVIVVSPLTALMVDQAWSAEVSTVPVCAETLASGGPDNLYKLTADE
;
A
#
# COMPACT_ATOMS: atom_id res chain seq x y z
N MET A 1 9.59 -9.04 27.89
CA MET A 1 10.29 -7.99 27.13
C MET A 1 9.32 -7.54 26.05
N VAL A 2 8.64 -6.40 26.23
CA VAL A 2 7.68 -5.91 25.23
C VAL A 2 8.51 -5.41 24.06
N SER A 3 8.45 -6.11 22.93
CA SER A 3 9.10 -5.66 21.70
C SER A 3 8.47 -4.32 21.32
N THR A 4 9.19 -3.22 21.55
CA THR A 4 8.80 -1.91 21.03
C THR A 4 8.64 -2.05 19.53
N SER A 5 7.43 -1.77 19.04
CA SER A 5 7.13 -1.79 17.60
C SER A 5 8.14 -0.90 16.88
N LYS A 6 8.76 -1.42 15.81
CA LYS A 6 9.67 -0.64 14.95
C LYS A 6 8.90 0.27 13.98
N VAL A 7 7.57 0.24 14.01
CA VAL A 7 6.74 1.05 13.13
C VAL A 7 6.87 2.52 13.52
N ARG A 8 7.33 3.34 12.58
CA ARG A 8 7.39 4.79 12.77
C ARG A 8 5.97 5.33 12.79
N ILE A 9 5.66 6.08 13.84
CA ILE A 9 4.41 6.83 13.97
C ILE A 9 4.76 8.30 13.83
N PHE A 10 4.09 8.98 12.91
CA PHE A 10 4.30 10.41 12.67
C PHE A 10 3.45 11.26 13.61
N ASN A 11 4.00 12.39 14.04
CA ASN A 11 3.24 13.40 14.78
C ASN A 11 2.47 14.31 13.82
N ALA A 12 1.49 15.05 14.34
CA ALA A 12 0.76 16.05 13.57
C ALA A 12 1.73 17.08 12.94
N GLY A 13 1.61 17.30 11.63
CA GLY A 13 2.49 18.21 10.88
C GLY A 13 3.88 17.67 10.55
N GLU A 14 4.22 16.44 10.97
CA GLU A 14 5.48 15.78 10.59
C GLU A 14 5.40 15.20 9.17
N VAL A 15 4.20 14.84 8.71
CA VAL A 15 3.96 14.37 7.35
C VAL A 15 3.87 15.58 6.42
N ASN A 16 4.82 15.68 5.49
CA ASN A 16 4.76 16.69 4.43
C ASN A 16 3.89 16.19 3.28
N MET A 17 2.65 16.70 3.21
CA MET A 17 1.66 16.28 2.22
C MET A 17 2.03 16.71 0.79
N GLU A 18 2.75 17.82 0.62
CA GLU A 18 3.21 18.28 -0.70
C GLU A 18 4.21 17.28 -1.28
N ILE A 19 5.18 16.85 -0.48
CA ILE A 19 6.15 15.81 -0.88
C ILE A 19 5.43 14.50 -1.18
N LEU A 20 4.41 14.14 -0.40
CA LEU A 20 3.64 12.92 -0.62
C LEU A 20 2.91 12.95 -1.96
N VAL A 21 2.32 14.10 -2.33
CA VAL A 21 1.67 14.32 -3.62
C VAL A 21 2.69 14.25 -4.77
N GLU A 22 3.85 14.91 -4.62
CA GLU A 22 4.93 14.84 -5.62
C GLU A 22 5.39 13.40 -5.85
N ARG A 23 5.60 12.63 -4.78
CA ARG A 23 5.96 11.21 -4.88
C ARG A 23 4.86 10.37 -5.48
N ALA A 24 3.59 10.63 -5.17
CA ALA A 24 2.46 9.92 -5.77
C ALA A 24 2.41 10.15 -7.29
N LEU A 25 2.66 11.38 -7.74
CA LEU A 25 2.77 11.68 -9.17
C LEU A 25 3.97 10.98 -9.81
N ALA A 26 5.13 10.98 -9.15
CA ALA A 26 6.35 10.39 -9.69
C ALA A 26 6.31 8.85 -9.76
N VAL A 27 5.81 8.19 -8.71
CA VAL A 27 5.83 6.73 -8.55
C VAL A 27 4.53 6.11 -9.04
N LEU A 28 3.39 6.59 -8.54
CA LEU A 28 2.07 6.00 -8.83
C LEU A 28 1.44 6.57 -10.12
N ARG A 29 2.01 7.63 -10.70
CA ARG A 29 1.48 8.34 -11.88
C ARG A 29 0.03 8.83 -11.68
N ARG A 30 -0.35 9.11 -10.43
CA ARG A 30 -1.69 9.57 -10.04
C ARG A 30 -1.58 10.76 -9.08
N SER A 31 -2.49 11.72 -9.23
CA SER A 31 -2.68 12.78 -8.23
C SER A 31 -3.75 12.30 -7.23
N PRO A 32 -3.45 12.24 -5.93
CA PRO A 32 -4.42 11.83 -4.92
C PRO A 32 -5.53 12.87 -4.72
N PHE A 33 -6.74 12.40 -4.41
CA PHE A 33 -7.81 13.26 -3.91
C PHE A 33 -7.54 13.67 -2.45
N PRO A 34 -8.09 14.82 -2.00
CA PRO A 34 -7.91 15.28 -0.62
C PRO A 34 -8.25 14.21 0.45
N TRP A 35 -9.37 13.51 0.30
CA TRP A 35 -9.77 12.47 1.25
C TRP A 35 -8.82 11.26 1.28
N GLN A 36 -8.10 10.97 0.19
CA GLN A 36 -7.09 9.91 0.16
C GLN A 36 -5.83 10.34 0.91
N LEU A 37 -5.47 11.62 0.82
CA LEU A 37 -4.39 12.23 1.59
C LEU A 37 -4.71 12.25 3.09
N GLU A 38 -5.94 12.64 3.46
CA GLU A 38 -6.42 12.59 4.85
C GLU A 38 -6.36 11.16 5.42
N THR A 39 -6.78 10.17 4.61
CA THR A 39 -6.69 8.75 4.98
C THR A 39 -5.24 8.32 5.18
N ALA A 40 -4.34 8.70 4.26
CA ALA A 40 -2.93 8.36 4.35
C ALA A 40 -2.25 9.00 5.56
N GLU A 41 -2.57 10.27 5.86
CA GLU A 41 -2.07 10.97 7.04
C GLU A 41 -2.51 10.26 8.33
N ALA A 42 -3.80 9.91 8.45
CA ALA A 42 -4.30 9.16 9.60
C ALA A 42 -3.56 7.81 9.79
N ILE A 43 -3.35 7.06 8.70
CA ILE A 43 -2.57 5.80 8.72
C ILE A 43 -1.13 6.05 9.20
N LEU A 44 -0.44 7.08 8.69
CA LEU A 44 0.93 7.41 9.07
C LEU A 44 1.05 7.87 10.52
N ARG A 45 -0.02 8.42 11.10
CA ARG A 45 -0.12 8.73 12.53
C ARG A 45 -0.48 7.51 13.40
N GLY A 46 -0.57 6.32 12.80
CA GLY A 46 -0.87 5.07 13.50
C GLY A 46 -2.33 4.96 13.95
N GLU A 47 -3.25 5.65 13.26
CA GLU A 47 -4.68 5.62 13.57
C GLU A 47 -5.39 4.50 12.78
N ASP A 48 -6.42 3.93 13.40
CA ASP A 48 -7.34 3.02 12.72
C ASP A 48 -8.34 3.84 11.88
N VAL A 49 -8.44 3.51 10.59
CA VAL A 49 -9.29 4.24 9.64
C VAL A 49 -10.34 3.34 9.03
N ILE A 50 -11.60 3.79 9.05
CA ILE A 50 -12.70 3.20 8.27
C ILE A 50 -13.06 4.19 7.17
N ILE A 51 -13.00 3.73 5.92
CA ILE A 51 -13.42 4.51 4.75
C ILE A 51 -14.76 3.96 4.22
N ASP A 52 -15.74 4.85 4.05
CA ASP A 52 -17.01 4.55 3.39
C ASP A 52 -17.09 5.32 2.08
N VAL A 53 -16.69 4.66 0.99
CA VAL A 53 -16.58 5.24 -0.34
C VAL A 53 -17.07 4.25 -1.39
N GLY A 54 -17.64 4.79 -2.47
CA GLY A 54 -18.18 4.00 -3.58
C GLY A 54 -17.15 3.11 -4.29
N THR A 55 -17.64 2.14 -5.03
CA THR A 55 -16.82 1.37 -5.98
C THR A 55 -16.27 2.28 -7.07
N GLY A 56 -15.01 2.06 -7.48
CA GLY A 56 -14.36 2.87 -8.52
C GLY A 56 -13.80 4.21 -8.03
N SER A 57 -14.03 4.60 -6.76
CA SER A 57 -13.50 5.87 -6.20
C SER A 57 -11.98 5.90 -6.02
N GLY A 58 -11.26 4.81 -6.30
CA GLY A 58 -9.80 4.77 -6.16
C GLY A 58 -9.32 4.46 -4.73
N LYS A 59 -10.13 3.77 -3.92
CA LYS A 59 -9.76 3.40 -2.53
C LYS A 59 -8.41 2.69 -2.39
N THR A 60 -8.00 1.91 -3.39
CA THR A 60 -6.71 1.20 -3.40
C THR A 60 -5.51 2.14 -3.24
N LEU A 61 -5.58 3.36 -3.77
CA LEU A 61 -4.49 4.34 -3.65
C LEU A 61 -4.18 4.67 -2.19
N CYS A 62 -5.17 4.61 -1.29
CA CYS A 62 -4.98 4.89 0.14
C CYS A 62 -4.01 3.91 0.81
N PHE A 63 -3.85 2.70 0.28
CA PHE A 63 -2.87 1.73 0.78
C PHE A 63 -1.47 1.98 0.24
N ALA A 64 -1.34 2.57 -0.95
CA ALA A 64 -0.05 2.86 -1.57
C ALA A 64 0.57 4.16 -1.06
N LEU A 65 -0.25 5.16 -0.72
CA LEU A 65 0.26 6.48 -0.28
C LEU A 65 1.20 6.39 0.93
N PRO A 66 0.90 5.64 2.01
CA PRO A 66 1.82 5.51 3.14
C PRO A 66 3.19 4.92 2.78
N LEU A 67 3.27 4.05 1.76
CA LEU A 67 4.53 3.46 1.28
C LEU A 67 5.48 4.50 0.70
N LEU A 68 4.96 5.64 0.26
CA LEU A 68 5.76 6.67 -0.39
C LEU A 68 6.55 7.52 0.62
N THR A 69 6.47 7.25 1.94
CA THR A 69 7.25 8.02 2.91
C THR A 69 8.70 7.56 3.00
N ASN A 70 8.96 6.25 2.88
CA ASN A 70 10.30 5.67 2.90
C ASN A 70 10.39 4.44 1.98
N GLU A 71 11.52 4.24 1.32
CA GLU A 71 11.77 3.08 0.44
C GLU A 71 11.72 1.74 1.17
N THR A 72 11.88 1.75 2.49
CA THR A 72 11.83 0.54 3.34
C THR A 72 10.46 0.24 3.92
N ASP A 73 9.46 1.09 3.68
CA ASP A 73 8.10 0.87 4.17
C ASP A 73 7.41 -0.30 3.46
N MET A 74 6.52 -0.98 4.17
CA MET A 74 5.74 -2.10 3.65
C MET A 74 4.28 -2.00 4.10
N VAL A 75 3.39 -2.46 3.23
CA VAL A 75 1.95 -2.51 3.46
C VAL A 75 1.46 -3.90 3.15
N ILE A 76 0.65 -4.45 4.05
CA ILE A 76 0.00 -5.74 3.89
C ILE A 76 -1.47 -5.47 3.61
N VAL A 77 -1.94 -5.84 2.43
CA VAL A 77 -3.35 -5.75 2.05
C VAL A 77 -3.97 -7.14 2.11
N VAL A 78 -5.00 -7.29 2.93
CA VAL A 78 -5.78 -8.54 3.02
C VAL A 78 -7.06 -8.38 2.21
N SER A 79 -7.22 -9.20 1.17
CA SER A 79 -8.40 -9.24 0.32
C SER A 79 -9.11 -10.58 0.46
N PRO A 80 -10.46 -10.61 0.51
CA PRO A 80 -11.21 -11.86 0.63
C PRO A 80 -11.21 -12.71 -0.64
N LEU A 81 -10.88 -12.13 -1.80
CA LEU A 81 -10.95 -12.81 -3.09
C LEU A 81 -9.56 -12.91 -3.72
N THR A 82 -9.05 -14.13 -3.91
CA THR A 82 -7.76 -14.39 -4.55
C THR A 82 -7.65 -13.73 -5.92
N ALA A 83 -8.68 -13.84 -6.75
CA ALA A 83 -8.69 -13.23 -8.09
C ALA A 83 -8.53 -11.70 -8.03
N LEU A 84 -9.19 -11.04 -7.06
CA LEU A 84 -9.07 -9.60 -6.87
C LEU A 84 -7.69 -9.21 -6.35
N MET A 85 -7.15 -9.98 -5.41
CA MET A 85 -5.80 -9.76 -4.87
C MET A 85 -4.74 -9.83 -5.98
N VAL A 86 -4.82 -10.86 -6.83
CA VAL A 86 -3.89 -11.07 -7.95
C VAL A 86 -3.99 -9.94 -8.97
N ASP A 87 -5.21 -9.56 -9.37
CA ASP A 87 -5.46 -8.44 -10.29
C ASP A 87 -4.91 -7.11 -9.76
N GLN A 88 -5.14 -6.82 -8.47
CA GLN A 88 -4.60 -5.63 -7.81
C GLN A 88 -3.08 -5.64 -7.72
N ALA A 89 -2.46 -6.80 -7.45
CA ALA A 89 -1.01 -6.92 -7.34
C ALA A 89 -0.32 -6.74 -8.70
N TRP A 90 -0.87 -7.31 -9.76
CA TRP A 90 -0.32 -7.18 -11.11
C TRP A 90 -0.52 -5.80 -11.73
N SER A 91 -1.58 -5.10 -11.32
CA SER A 91 -1.87 -3.73 -11.79
C SER A 91 -1.20 -2.64 -10.94
N ALA A 92 -0.48 -3.00 -9.87
CA ALA A 92 0.12 -2.04 -8.95
C ALA A 92 1.32 -1.32 -9.59
N GLU A 93 1.40 -0.01 -9.39
CA GLU A 93 2.55 0.80 -9.82
C GLU A 93 3.76 0.67 -8.89
N VAL A 94 3.59 0.04 -7.73
CA VAL A 94 4.66 -0.30 -6.77
C VAL A 94 4.92 -1.79 -6.77
N SER A 95 6.15 -2.18 -6.43
CA SER A 95 6.51 -3.60 -6.30
C SER A 95 5.56 -4.29 -5.32
N THR A 96 4.75 -5.19 -5.86
CA THR A 96 3.68 -5.86 -5.12
C THR A 96 3.75 -7.35 -5.39
N VAL A 97 3.58 -8.14 -4.34
CA VAL A 97 3.68 -9.59 -4.40
C VAL A 97 2.34 -10.19 -3.92
N PRO A 98 1.60 -10.90 -4.78
CA PRO A 98 0.40 -11.60 -4.35
C PRO A 98 0.77 -12.88 -3.59
N VAL A 99 0.23 -13.04 -2.39
CA VAL A 99 0.50 -14.21 -1.53
C VAL A 99 -0.79 -14.98 -1.28
N CYS A 100 -0.95 -16.10 -1.97
CA CYS A 100 -2.04 -17.06 -1.78
C CYS A 100 -1.55 -18.49 -2.02
N ALA A 101 -2.44 -19.47 -1.81
CA ALA A 101 -2.11 -20.87 -2.01
C ALA A 101 -1.58 -21.15 -3.43
N GLU A 102 -2.15 -20.50 -4.43
CA GLU A 102 -1.80 -20.63 -5.83
C GLU A 102 -0.40 -20.08 -6.13
N THR A 103 -0.06 -18.88 -5.64
CA THR A 103 1.28 -18.28 -5.88
C THR A 103 2.37 -18.99 -5.09
N LEU A 104 2.04 -19.51 -3.91
CA LEU A 104 2.93 -20.37 -3.14
C LEU A 104 3.15 -21.72 -3.82
N ALA A 105 2.13 -22.31 -4.44
CA ALA A 105 2.25 -23.57 -5.16
C ALA A 105 3.05 -23.43 -6.46
N SER A 106 2.96 -22.30 -7.16
CA SER A 106 3.65 -22.08 -8.43
C SER A 106 5.13 -21.71 -8.25
N GLY A 107 5.47 -20.81 -7.32
CA GLY A 107 6.84 -20.32 -7.13
C GLY A 107 7.55 -20.86 -5.90
N GLY A 108 6.84 -21.39 -4.91
CA GLY A 108 7.39 -21.65 -3.58
C GLY A 108 7.65 -20.36 -2.79
N PRO A 109 7.88 -20.46 -1.47
CA PRO A 109 8.03 -19.30 -0.58
C PRO A 109 9.24 -18.41 -0.95
N ASP A 110 10.31 -18.99 -1.49
CA ASP A 110 11.56 -18.28 -1.78
C ASP A 110 11.55 -17.52 -3.12
N ASN A 111 10.57 -17.76 -4.00
CA ASN A 111 10.52 -17.12 -5.32
C ASN A 111 9.33 -16.14 -5.49
N LEU A 112 8.59 -15.82 -4.44
CA LEU A 112 7.42 -14.94 -4.54
C LEU A 112 7.76 -13.56 -5.14
N TYR A 113 8.95 -13.02 -4.87
CA TYR A 113 9.43 -11.76 -5.45
C TYR A 113 9.80 -11.83 -6.94
N LYS A 114 9.92 -13.04 -7.50
CA LYS A 114 10.22 -13.26 -8.92
C LYS A 114 8.94 -13.44 -9.76
N LEU A 115 7.79 -13.63 -9.11
CA LEU A 115 6.49 -13.81 -9.75
C LEU A 115 5.82 -12.47 -10.14
N THR A 116 6.61 -11.44 -10.41
CA THR A 116 6.11 -10.18 -10.97
C THR A 116 5.70 -10.40 -12.43
N ALA A 117 4.70 -9.66 -12.93
CA ALA A 117 3.93 -9.90 -14.15
C ALA A 117 4.68 -9.95 -15.50
N ASP A 118 6.01 -10.10 -15.49
CA ASP A 118 6.87 -10.26 -16.66
C ASP A 118 7.47 -11.69 -16.72
N GLU A 119 6.60 -12.71 -16.80
CA GLU A 119 6.81 -13.99 -17.52
C GLU A 119 5.48 -14.48 -18.12
#